data_AF-A0A6M0C578-F1
#
_entry.id   AF-A0A6M0C578-F1
#
_cell.length_a   1.000
_cell.length_b   1.000
_cell.length_c   1.000
_cell.angle_alpha   90.00
_cell.angle_beta   90.00
_cell.angle_gamma   90.00
#
_symmetry.space_group_name_H-M   'P 1'
#
loop_
_entity.id
_entity.type
_entity.pdbx_description
1 polymer ?
#
loop_
_entity_poly.entity_id
_entity_poly.type
_entity_poly.pdbx_seq_one_letter_code
_entity_poly.pdbx_strand_id
1 'polypeptide(L)'
;SIMVPPCGHMMGIWCRTDESRGIFKAPANETPRGVLGLSYETNMREQEMPNPKGINCIRNFASYNRGYKVWGARTLVEPDNVQWRYISVRRLISYIEKSIELGTQWVVFEPNDQDLWARVNRTVTGFLTRLWRDGALFGASPTDAFYVKCDGEINTHETMMLGRLYVEVGVCPVRPAEFVVFRISQWAPNQ
;
A
#
# COMPACT_ATOMS: atom_id res chain seq x y z
N SER A 1 -15.41 27.64 -17.45
CA SER A 1 -14.64 26.66 -16.63
C SER A 1 -13.19 27.09 -16.59
N ILE A 2 -12.42 26.65 -15.60
CA ILE A 2 -10.97 26.89 -15.50
C ILE A 2 -10.24 25.55 -15.48
N MET A 3 -9.10 25.46 -16.16
CA MET A 3 -8.23 24.28 -16.09
C MET A 3 -7.40 24.33 -14.82
N VAL A 4 -7.38 23.22 -14.07
CA VAL A 4 -6.58 23.08 -12.85
C VAL A 4 -5.78 21.76 -12.91
N PRO A 5 -4.59 21.70 -12.28
CA PRO A 5 -3.86 20.45 -12.17
C PRO A 5 -4.63 19.42 -11.33
N PRO A 6 -4.45 18.11 -11.58
CA PRO A 6 -5.22 17.06 -10.92
C PRO A 6 -4.80 16.81 -9.46
N CYS A 7 -3.68 17.38 -8.99
CA CYS A 7 -3.09 17.06 -7.69
C CYS A 7 -4.04 17.30 -6.50
N GLY A 8 -4.79 18.40 -6.49
CA GLY A 8 -5.79 18.68 -5.44
C GLY A 8 -6.94 17.66 -5.42
N HIS A 9 -7.45 17.29 -6.60
CA HIS A 9 -8.47 16.24 -6.71
C HIS A 9 -7.94 14.88 -6.26
N MET A 10 -6.70 14.55 -6.62
CA MET A 10 -6.05 13.31 -6.20
C MET A 10 -5.87 13.25 -4.68
N MET A 11 -5.49 14.35 -4.04
CA MET A 11 -5.39 14.41 -2.58
C MET A 11 -6.74 14.13 -1.91
N GLY A 12 -7.82 14.76 -2.38
CA GLY A 12 -9.17 14.49 -1.87
C GLY A 12 -9.64 13.05 -2.12
N ILE A 13 -9.20 12.42 -3.23
CA ILE A 13 -9.45 11.00 -3.48
C ILE A 13 -8.68 10.13 -2.48
N TRP A 14 -7.40 10.41 -2.24
CA TRP A 14 -6.59 9.65 -1.28
C TRP A 14 -7.22 9.69 0.11
N CYS A 15 -7.53 10.87 0.64
CA CYS A 15 -8.16 11.00 1.95
C CYS A 15 -9.47 10.19 2.05
N ARG A 16 -10.34 10.33 1.04
CA ARG A 16 -11.62 9.61 1.02
C ARG A 16 -11.43 8.10 0.91
N THR A 17 -10.50 7.63 0.08
CA THR A 17 -10.20 6.20 -0.06
C THR A 17 -9.64 5.64 1.24
N ASP A 18 -8.73 6.35 1.90
CA ASP A 18 -8.15 5.91 3.17
C ASP A 18 -9.22 5.81 4.26
N GLU A 19 -10.08 6.82 4.40
CA GLU A 19 -11.14 6.86 5.39
C GLU A 19 -12.18 5.75 5.18
N SER A 20 -12.58 5.50 3.94
CA SER A 20 -13.67 4.57 3.62
C SER A 20 -13.22 3.12 3.40
N ARG A 21 -11.96 2.90 3.01
CA ARG A 21 -11.46 1.59 2.55
C ARG A 21 -10.09 1.22 3.09
N GLY A 22 -9.46 2.10 3.87
CA GLY A 22 -8.10 1.90 4.39
C GLY A 22 -7.01 2.28 3.39
N ILE A 23 -5.84 2.67 3.93
CA ILE A 23 -4.68 3.14 3.17
C ILE A 23 -4.12 2.12 2.16
N PHE A 24 -4.40 0.83 2.40
CA PHE A 24 -3.98 -0.30 1.58
C PHE A 24 -4.82 -0.45 0.30
N LYS A 25 -5.94 0.28 0.17
CA LYS A 25 -6.73 0.32 -1.06
C LYS A 25 -6.10 1.29 -2.06
N ALA A 26 -5.85 0.81 -3.28
CA ALA A 26 -5.39 1.67 -4.38
C ALA A 26 -6.38 2.82 -4.64
N PRO A 27 -5.93 4.10 -4.69
CA PRO A 27 -6.76 5.27 -4.95
C PRO A 27 -7.05 5.45 -6.45
N ALA A 28 -7.45 4.35 -7.10
CA ALA A 28 -7.82 4.27 -8.50
C ALA A 28 -9.21 3.64 -8.64
N ASN A 29 -9.79 3.77 -9.83
CA ASN A 29 -11.22 3.54 -10.09
C ASN A 29 -12.14 4.49 -9.28
N GLU A 30 -11.60 5.61 -8.85
CA GLU A 30 -12.30 6.65 -8.08
C GLU A 30 -12.76 7.78 -9.00
N THR A 31 -13.92 8.35 -8.71
CA THR A 31 -14.42 9.52 -9.44
C THR A 31 -13.86 10.80 -8.82
N PRO A 32 -13.18 11.67 -9.61
CA PRO A 32 -12.82 13.00 -9.16
C PRO A 32 -14.09 13.88 -9.18
N ARG A 33 -14.62 14.18 -7.99
CA ARG A 33 -15.86 14.95 -7.82
C ARG A 33 -15.66 16.39 -8.30
N GLY A 34 -16.69 16.97 -8.92
CA GLY A 34 -16.67 18.36 -9.41
C GLY A 34 -15.95 18.55 -10.76
N VAL A 35 -15.33 17.51 -11.32
CA VAL A 35 -14.70 17.56 -12.64
C VAL A 35 -15.76 17.53 -13.73
N LEU A 36 -15.74 18.56 -14.59
CA LEU A 36 -16.65 18.70 -15.73
C LEU A 36 -16.06 18.17 -17.04
N GLY A 37 -14.73 18.04 -17.13
CA GLY A 37 -14.02 17.65 -18.34
C GLY A 37 -12.53 17.48 -18.11
N LEU A 38 -11.84 16.86 -19.07
CA LEU A 38 -10.40 16.71 -19.10
C LEU A 38 -9.83 17.60 -20.22
N SER A 39 -8.63 18.17 -20.02
CA SER A 39 -7.92 18.88 -21.11
C SER A 39 -7.47 17.95 -22.21
N TYR A 40 -7.26 16.67 -21.89
CA TYR A 40 -6.83 15.65 -22.82
C TYR A 40 -7.58 14.35 -22.49
N GLU A 41 -8.30 13.79 -23.47
CA GLU A 41 -8.97 12.51 -23.32
C GLU A 41 -8.05 11.37 -23.72
N THR A 42 -7.43 10.71 -22.74
CA THR A 42 -6.57 9.55 -22.99
C THR A 42 -7.39 8.29 -23.27
N ASN A 43 -7.20 7.70 -24.45
CA ASN A 43 -7.79 6.41 -24.81
C ASN A 43 -6.95 5.23 -24.29
N MET A 44 -7.41 4.00 -24.56
CA MET A 44 -6.73 2.80 -24.06
C MET A 44 -5.34 2.61 -24.64
N ARG A 45 -5.17 2.79 -25.96
CA ARG A 45 -3.89 2.61 -26.66
C ARG A 45 -2.87 3.66 -26.21
N GLU A 46 -3.32 4.91 -26.06
CA GLU A 46 -2.46 5.99 -25.59
C GLU A 46 -1.95 5.74 -24.17
N GLN A 47 -2.76 5.11 -23.31
CA GLN A 47 -2.37 4.79 -21.92
C GLN A 47 -1.29 3.70 -21.85
N GLU A 48 -1.14 2.85 -22.86
CA GLU A 48 -0.14 1.77 -22.87
C GLU A 48 1.30 2.29 -22.82
N MET A 49 1.55 3.52 -23.29
CA MET A 49 2.87 4.16 -23.26
C MET A 49 3.24 4.82 -21.89
N PRO A 50 2.36 5.62 -21.24
CA PRO A 50 2.61 6.23 -19.94
C PRO A 50 2.49 5.26 -18.75
N ASN A 51 1.63 4.24 -18.81
CA ASN A 51 1.39 3.36 -17.65
C ASN A 51 2.64 2.55 -17.21
N PRO A 52 3.49 2.01 -18.11
CA PRO A 52 4.78 1.42 -17.73
C PRO A 52 5.73 2.40 -17.04
N LYS A 53 5.60 3.71 -17.30
CA LYS A 53 6.41 4.79 -16.71
C LYS A 53 5.82 5.34 -15.40
N GLY A 54 4.77 4.71 -14.86
CA GLY A 54 4.14 5.17 -13.61
C GLY A 54 3.24 6.39 -13.75
N ILE A 55 2.93 6.84 -14.98
CA ILE A 55 2.06 7.99 -15.22
C ILE A 55 0.60 7.50 -15.21
N ASN A 56 -0.14 7.87 -14.16
CA ASN A 56 -1.52 7.46 -13.93
C ASN A 56 -2.51 8.42 -14.62
N CYS A 57 -3.24 7.93 -15.63
CA CYS A 57 -4.20 8.74 -16.38
C CYS A 57 -5.54 8.90 -15.65
N ILE A 58 -6.20 10.05 -15.80
CA ILE A 58 -7.63 10.22 -15.52
C ILE A 58 -8.35 10.05 -16.87
N ARG A 59 -9.41 9.23 -16.91
CA ARG A 59 -10.06 8.83 -18.16
C ARG A 59 -11.57 9.01 -18.10
N ASN A 60 -12.15 9.26 -19.27
CA ASN A 60 -13.58 9.36 -19.47
C ASN A 60 -14.17 7.97 -19.78
N PHE A 61 -15.06 7.48 -18.90
CA PHE A 61 -15.82 6.25 -19.08
C PHE A 61 -17.33 6.54 -19.21
N ALA A 62 -17.70 7.71 -19.76
CA ALA A 62 -19.10 8.07 -19.99
C ALA A 62 -19.84 7.05 -20.89
N SER A 63 -19.17 6.47 -21.89
CA SER A 63 -19.74 5.40 -22.74
C SER A 63 -20.11 4.13 -21.97
N TYR A 64 -19.58 3.94 -20.76
CA TYR A 64 -19.91 2.85 -19.85
C TYR A 64 -20.75 3.31 -18.65
N ASN A 65 -21.33 4.51 -18.70
CA ASN A 65 -22.10 5.13 -17.60
C ASN A 65 -21.33 5.23 -16.26
N ARG A 66 -20.00 5.38 -16.32
CA ARG A 66 -19.14 5.49 -15.12
C ARG A 66 -18.54 6.88 -14.92
N GLY A 67 -18.66 7.76 -15.92
CA GLY A 67 -18.10 9.12 -15.90
C GLY A 67 -16.58 9.12 -15.84
N TYR A 68 -15.99 10.20 -15.31
CA TYR A 68 -14.54 10.31 -15.15
C TYR A 68 -14.02 9.41 -14.03
N LYS A 69 -12.88 8.75 -14.27
CA LYS A 69 -12.20 7.87 -13.32
C LYS A 69 -10.70 8.11 -13.30
N VAL A 70 -10.11 8.13 -12.11
CA VAL A 70 -8.67 7.92 -11.94
C VAL A 70 -8.36 6.48 -12.33
N TRP A 71 -7.49 6.27 -13.31
CA TRP A 71 -7.31 4.97 -13.95
C TRP A 71 -5.84 4.50 -13.94
N GLY A 72 -5.21 4.60 -12.78
CA GLY A 72 -3.87 4.08 -12.51
C GLY A 72 -3.50 4.26 -11.04
N ALA A 73 -2.69 3.37 -10.51
CA ALA A 73 -2.20 3.44 -9.13
C ALA A 73 -0.71 3.07 -9.02
N ARG A 74 0.08 3.32 -10.08
CA ARG A 74 1.51 3.03 -10.10
C ARG A 74 2.32 4.19 -9.52
N THR A 75 3.47 3.88 -8.92
CA THR A 75 4.48 4.85 -8.52
C THR A 75 5.41 5.14 -9.72
N LEU A 76 6.32 6.10 -9.54
CA LEU A 76 7.36 6.44 -10.53
C LEU A 76 8.63 5.58 -10.39
N VAL A 77 8.57 4.47 -9.65
CA VAL A 77 9.71 3.57 -9.53
C VAL A 77 10.03 2.94 -10.89
N GLU A 78 11.28 2.51 -11.08
CA GLU A 78 11.69 1.81 -12.29
C GLU A 78 10.79 0.60 -12.58
N PRO A 79 10.47 0.32 -13.86
CA PRO A 79 9.47 -0.69 -14.22
C PRO A 79 9.75 -2.11 -13.70
N ASP A 80 11.03 -2.46 -13.53
CA ASP A 80 11.52 -3.74 -13.01
C ASP A 80 11.38 -3.84 -11.48
N ASN A 81 11.23 -2.73 -10.77
CA ASN A 81 10.98 -2.72 -9.33
C ASN A 81 9.51 -3.04 -9.01
N VAL A 82 9.20 -4.34 -9.04
CA VAL A 82 7.84 -4.84 -8.78
C VAL A 82 7.38 -4.62 -7.34
N GLN A 83 8.31 -4.51 -6.38
CA GLN A 83 8.01 -4.38 -4.95
C GLN A 83 7.32 -3.05 -4.65
N TRP A 84 7.81 -1.96 -5.23
CA TRP A 84 7.33 -0.60 -4.97
C TRP A 84 6.41 -0.04 -6.05
N ARG A 85 6.01 -0.88 -7.01
CA ARG A 85 5.24 -0.49 -8.19
C ARG A 85 3.93 0.23 -7.86
N TYR A 86 3.26 -0.10 -6.77
CA TYR A 86 1.91 0.40 -6.48
C TYR A 86 1.88 1.41 -5.33
N ILE A 87 1.11 2.48 -5.53
CA ILE A 87 0.89 3.57 -4.57
C ILE A 87 0.37 3.03 -3.24
N SER A 88 -0.62 2.13 -3.26
CA SER A 88 -1.19 1.58 -2.02
C SER A 88 -0.17 0.80 -1.19
N VAL A 89 0.71 0.04 -1.84
CA VAL A 89 1.77 -0.72 -1.16
C VAL A 89 2.78 0.24 -0.53
N ARG A 90 3.31 1.20 -1.29
CA ARG A 90 4.29 2.16 -0.76
C ARG A 90 3.72 3.02 0.36
N ARG A 91 2.45 3.45 0.24
CA ARG A 91 1.76 4.23 1.28
C ARG A 91 1.51 3.41 2.54
N LEU A 92 1.06 2.16 2.42
CA LEU A 92 0.88 1.27 3.57
C LEU A 92 2.20 1.06 4.33
N ILE A 93 3.30 0.79 3.62
CA ILE A 93 4.60 0.60 4.26
C ILE A 93 5.07 1.87 4.97
N SER A 94 4.92 3.04 4.34
CA SER A 94 5.28 4.32 4.97
C SER A 94 4.43 4.61 6.21
N TYR A 95 3.15 4.22 6.19
CA TYR A 95 2.27 4.31 7.35
C TYR A 95 2.68 3.35 8.47
N ILE A 96 3.07 2.13 8.15
CA ILE A 96 3.57 1.15 9.13
C ILE A 96 4.85 1.67 9.78
N GLU A 97 5.83 2.10 8.98
CA GLU A 97 7.09 2.68 9.46
C GLU A 97 6.81 3.83 10.43
N LYS A 98 6.00 4.81 10.03
CA LYS A 98 5.71 5.98 10.86
C LYS A 98 4.90 5.64 12.11
N SER A 99 3.95 4.71 12.01
CA SER A 99 3.12 4.30 13.15
C SER A 99 3.92 3.53 14.19
N ILE A 100 4.87 2.68 13.76
CA ILE A 100 5.78 1.99 14.67
C ILE A 100 6.69 3.02 15.35
N GLU A 101 7.33 3.91 14.58
CA GLU A 101 8.20 4.96 15.13
C GLU A 101 7.49 5.78 16.23
N LEU A 102 6.26 6.24 15.97
CA LEU A 102 5.48 7.01 16.94
C LEU A 102 5.00 6.14 18.12
N GLY A 103 4.58 4.91 17.85
CA GLY A 103 4.04 3.98 18.85
C GLY A 103 5.09 3.39 19.79
N THR A 104 6.37 3.49 19.44
CA THR A 104 7.49 2.96 20.24
C THR A 104 8.43 4.04 20.76
N GLN A 105 8.03 5.32 20.81
CA GLN A 105 8.86 6.40 21.38
C GLN A 105 9.26 6.16 22.85
N TRP A 106 8.43 5.43 23.61
CA TRP A 106 8.68 5.08 25.00
C TRP A 106 9.90 4.15 25.21
N VAL A 107 10.41 3.52 24.15
CA VAL A 107 11.56 2.62 24.20
C VAL A 107 12.87 3.37 24.46
N VAL A 108 12.92 4.66 24.10
CA VAL A 108 14.14 5.46 24.20
C VAL A 108 14.57 5.59 25.66
N PHE A 109 15.84 5.25 25.94
CA PHE A 109 16.45 5.24 27.28
C PHE A 109 15.92 4.19 28.27
N GLU A 110 15.08 3.25 27.84
CA GLU A 110 14.74 2.09 28.66
C GLU A 110 15.94 1.12 28.77
N PRO A 111 16.05 0.33 29.86
CA PRO A 111 17.03 -0.73 29.97
C PRO A 111 16.89 -1.71 28.79
N ASN A 112 17.97 -1.90 28.02
CA ASN A 112 17.99 -2.81 26.88
C ASN A 112 18.11 -4.27 27.37
N ASP A 113 16.98 -4.86 27.73
CA ASP A 113 16.88 -6.22 28.27
C ASP A 113 15.75 -7.04 27.62
N GLN A 114 15.64 -8.30 28.02
CA GLN A 114 14.63 -9.22 27.49
C GLN A 114 13.19 -8.74 27.75
N ASP A 115 12.97 -7.99 28.84
CA ASP A 115 11.66 -7.44 29.16
C ASP A 115 11.29 -6.29 28.20
N LEU A 116 12.24 -5.41 27.89
CA LEU A 116 12.07 -4.40 26.84
C LEU A 116 11.75 -5.06 25.49
N TRP A 117 12.52 -6.07 25.10
CA TRP A 117 12.33 -6.78 23.84
C TRP A 117 10.93 -7.41 23.74
N ALA A 118 10.47 -8.06 24.81
CA ALA A 118 9.12 -8.64 24.87
C ALA A 118 8.02 -7.57 24.77
N ARG A 119 8.19 -6.40 25.42
CA ARG A 119 7.25 -5.28 25.33
C ARG A 119 7.19 -4.69 23.91
N VAL A 120 8.34 -4.53 23.25
CA VAL A 120 8.43 -4.05 21.86
C VAL A 120 7.74 -5.04 20.91
N ASN A 121 8.09 -6.33 20.99
CA ASN A 121 7.45 -7.39 20.19
C ASN A 121 5.93 -7.36 20.33
N ARG A 122 5.41 -7.29 21.56
CA ARG A 122 3.97 -7.25 21.84
C ARG A 122 3.29 -6.03 21.23
N THR A 123 3.92 -4.86 21.35
CA THR A 123 3.37 -3.59 20.84
C THR A 123 3.28 -3.60 19.32
N VAL A 124 4.37 -3.95 18.64
CA VAL A 124 4.42 -3.98 17.16
C VAL A 124 3.52 -5.10 16.61
N THR A 125 3.57 -6.30 17.22
CA THR A 125 2.69 -7.42 16.84
C THR A 125 1.21 -7.05 16.97
N GLY A 126 0.82 -6.38 18.06
CA GLY A 126 -0.56 -5.93 18.28
C GLY A 126 -1.03 -4.93 17.22
N PHE A 127 -0.15 -4.03 16.78
CA PHE A 127 -0.43 -3.11 15.68
C PHE A 127 -0.61 -3.83 14.34
N LEU A 128 0.35 -4.69 13.96
CA LEU A 128 0.31 -5.42 12.68
C LEU A 128 -0.85 -6.42 12.63
N THR A 129 -1.23 -7.02 13.76
CA THR A 129 -2.41 -7.89 13.85
C THR A 129 -3.69 -7.14 13.52
N ARG A 130 -3.83 -5.88 13.96
CA ARG A 130 -4.99 -5.04 13.59
C ARG A 130 -5.01 -4.77 12.09
N LEU A 131 -3.88 -4.37 11.51
CA LEU A 131 -3.77 -4.16 10.07
C LEU A 131 -4.09 -5.42 9.25
N TRP A 132 -3.65 -6.59 9.70
CA TRP A 132 -4.01 -7.85 9.06
C TRP A 132 -5.52 -8.13 9.14
N ARG A 133 -6.15 -7.95 10.31
CA ARG A 133 -7.61 -8.10 10.48
C ARG A 133 -8.41 -7.14 9.62
N ASP A 134 -7.88 -5.94 9.39
CA ASP A 134 -8.48 -4.93 8.51
C ASP A 134 -8.29 -5.27 7.01
N GLY A 135 -7.53 -6.32 6.68
CA GLY A 135 -7.27 -6.78 5.32
C GLY A 135 -6.13 -6.05 4.62
N ALA A 136 -5.29 -5.31 5.36
CA ALA A 136 -4.14 -4.60 4.79
C ALA A 136 -2.97 -5.54 4.44
N LEU A 137 -2.88 -6.68 5.14
CA LEU A 137 -1.82 -7.66 4.96
C LEU A 137 -2.41 -8.97 4.43
N PHE A 138 -1.73 -9.59 3.47
CA PHE A 138 -2.10 -10.86 2.85
C PHE A 138 -1.55 -12.03 3.65
N GLY A 139 -2.40 -12.99 3.99
CA GLY A 139 -2.02 -14.21 4.70
C GLY A 139 -3.24 -14.84 5.37
N ALA A 140 -3.30 -16.18 5.43
CA ALA A 140 -4.40 -16.90 6.09
C ALA A 140 -4.33 -16.78 7.62
N SER A 141 -3.13 -16.58 8.14
CA SER A 141 -2.83 -16.35 9.55
C SER A 141 -1.90 -15.13 9.73
N PRO A 142 -1.77 -14.56 10.95
CA PRO A 142 -0.80 -13.50 11.22
C PRO A 142 0.63 -13.87 10.84
N THR A 143 1.03 -15.13 11.06
CA THR A 143 2.37 -15.64 10.75
C THR A 143 2.66 -15.75 9.26
N ASP A 144 1.63 -15.84 8.41
CA ASP A 144 1.80 -15.74 6.95
C ASP A 144 1.88 -14.28 6.48
N ALA A 145 1.35 -13.36 7.29
CA ALA A 145 1.14 -11.96 6.92
C ALA A 145 2.28 -11.03 7.38
N PHE A 146 2.90 -11.31 8.53
CA PHE A 146 4.00 -10.52 9.06
C PHE A 146 4.83 -11.29 10.09
N TYR A 147 6.02 -10.76 10.38
CA TYR A 147 6.82 -11.15 11.55
C TYR A 147 7.39 -9.91 12.24
N VAL A 148 7.67 -10.07 13.54
CA VAL A 148 8.41 -9.10 14.36
C VAL A 148 9.48 -9.88 15.11
N LYS A 149 10.72 -9.44 14.99
CA LYS A 149 11.86 -10.02 15.69
C LYS A 149 12.55 -8.94 16.51
N CYS A 150 12.60 -9.15 17.82
CA CYS A 150 13.36 -8.36 18.77
C CYS A 150 13.79 -9.35 19.85
N ASP A 151 14.98 -9.93 19.69
CA ASP A 151 15.48 -11.02 20.54
C ASP A 151 17.00 -10.98 20.63
N GLY A 152 17.57 -11.94 21.36
CA GLY A 152 19.02 -12.02 21.58
C GLY A 152 19.83 -12.48 20.37
N GLU A 153 19.19 -12.95 19.30
CA GLU A 153 19.91 -13.29 18.05
C GLU A 153 20.34 -12.01 17.32
N ILE A 154 19.52 -10.96 17.36
CA ILE A 154 19.81 -9.66 16.73
C ILE A 154 20.22 -8.57 17.72
N ASN A 155 20.02 -8.78 19.02
CA ASN A 155 20.46 -7.90 20.12
C ASN A 155 21.51 -8.60 20.98
N THR A 156 22.70 -8.78 20.42
CA THR A 156 23.85 -9.38 21.11
C THR A 156 24.45 -8.44 22.15
N HIS A 157 25.30 -8.98 23.04
CA HIS A 157 26.03 -8.18 24.02
C HIS A 157 26.77 -7.00 23.37
N GLU A 158 27.39 -7.19 22.20
CA GLU A 158 28.09 -6.12 21.48
C GLU A 158 27.15 -4.99 21.06
N THR A 159 25.98 -5.31 20.50
CA THR A 159 25.00 -4.29 20.10
C THR A 159 24.42 -3.54 21.30
N MET A 160 24.21 -4.24 22.42
CA MET A 160 23.74 -3.66 23.67
C MET A 160 24.78 -2.72 24.28
N MET A 161 26.06 -3.08 24.25
CA MET A 161 27.17 -2.21 24.70
C MET A 161 27.30 -0.94 23.86
N LEU A 162 26.86 -0.97 22.59
CA LEU A 162 26.76 0.19 21.72
C LEU A 162 25.47 1.02 21.95
N GLY A 163 24.62 0.62 22.89
CA GLY A 163 23.33 1.27 23.17
C GLY A 163 22.31 1.12 22.04
N ARG A 164 22.40 0.05 21.23
CA ARG A 164 21.52 -0.17 20.08
C ARG A 164 20.51 -1.27 20.37
N LEU A 165 19.26 -1.03 19.98
CA LEU A 165 18.20 -2.02 19.94
C LEU A 165 17.77 -2.22 18.49
N TYR A 166 17.87 -3.45 18.01
CA TYR A 166 17.41 -3.89 16.70
C TYR A 166 16.03 -4.54 16.82
N VAL A 167 15.15 -4.11 15.92
CA VAL A 167 13.80 -4.68 15.72
C VAL A 167 13.66 -4.92 14.23
N GLU A 168 13.51 -6.17 13.83
CA GLU A 168 13.26 -6.55 12.44
C GLU A 168 11.77 -6.79 12.24
N VAL A 169 11.20 -6.17 11.20
CA VAL A 169 9.77 -6.27 10.89
C VAL A 169 9.63 -6.59 9.41
N GLY A 170 8.99 -7.71 9.11
CA GLY A 170 8.57 -8.05 7.76
C GLY A 170 7.05 -8.07 7.66
N VAL A 171 6.51 -7.58 6.54
CA VAL A 171 5.07 -7.55 6.27
C VAL A 171 4.79 -7.98 4.84
N CYS A 172 3.61 -8.55 4.60
CA CYS A 172 3.12 -8.95 3.29
C CYS A 172 1.91 -8.09 2.89
N PRO A 173 2.09 -6.94 2.22
CA PRO A 173 0.99 -6.09 1.79
C PRO A 173 0.06 -6.75 0.77
N VAL A 174 -1.24 -6.46 0.86
CA VAL A 174 -2.15 -6.76 -0.26
C VAL A 174 -1.78 -5.92 -1.49
N ARG A 175 -1.88 -6.53 -2.68
CA ARG A 175 -1.59 -5.87 -3.96
C ARG A 175 -2.87 -5.74 -4.80
N PRO A 176 -3.03 -4.63 -5.56
CA PRO A 176 -4.19 -4.46 -6.42
C PRO A 176 -4.14 -5.42 -7.62
N ALA A 177 -5.31 -5.91 -8.04
CA ALA A 177 -5.47 -6.59 -9.33
C ALA A 177 -5.54 -5.52 -10.45
N GLU A 178 -4.39 -5.18 -11.04
CA GLU A 178 -4.34 -4.22 -12.14
C GLU A 178 -4.90 -4.80 -13.45
N PHE A 179 -4.65 -6.08 -13.72
CA PHE A 179 -5.13 -6.79 -14.90
C PHE A 179 -6.00 -7.97 -14.49
N VAL A 180 -7.17 -8.10 -15.10
CA VAL A 180 -8.06 -9.25 -14.97
C VAL A 180 -8.10 -9.96 -16.32
N VAL A 181 -7.59 -11.19 -16.37
CA VAL A 181 -7.52 -11.99 -17.59
C VAL A 181 -8.51 -13.14 -17.47
N PHE A 182 -9.59 -13.09 -18.25
CA PHE A 182 -10.52 -14.21 -18.38
C PHE A 182 -9.98 -15.20 -19.42
N ARG A 183 -9.81 -16.46 -19.03
CA ARG A 183 -9.47 -17.55 -19.93
C ARG A 183 -10.73 -18.38 -20.15
N ILE A 184 -11.33 -18.27 -21.34
CA ILE A 184 -12.59 -18.92 -21.69
C ILE A 184 -12.27 -20.02 -22.70
N SER A 185 -12.72 -21.24 -22.42
CA SER A 185 -12.67 -22.37 -23.34
C SER A 185 -14.05 -23.00 -23.47
N GLN A 186 -14.35 -23.56 -24.64
CA GLN A 186 -15.50 -24.45 -24.77
C GLN A 186 -15.21 -25.71 -23.95
N TRP A 187 -16.10 -26.05 -23.03
CA TRP A 187 -16.01 -27.27 -22.23
C TRP A 187 -17.18 -28.18 -22.59
N ALA A 188 -16.87 -29.41 -22.99
CA ALA A 188 -17.83 -30.48 -23.18
C ALA A 188 -17.64 -31.49 -22.04
N PRO A 189 -18.54 -31.52 -21.03
CA PRO A 189 -18.49 -32.58 -20.04
C PRO A 189 -18.75 -33.92 -20.76
N ASN A 190 -17.81 -34.86 -20.68
CA ASN A 190 -17.84 -36.22 -21.24
C ASN A 190 -17.47 -36.39 -22.73
N GLN A 191 -16.59 -35.52 -23.27
CA GLN A 191 -15.74 -35.88 -24.41
C GLN A 191 -14.28 -35.98 -23.98
#